data_AF-A0A9E4CL84-F1
#
_entry.id   AF-A0A9E4CL84-F1
#
_cell.length_a   1.000
_cell.length_b   1.000
_cell.length_c   1.000
_cell.angle_alpha   90.00
_cell.angle_beta   90.00
_cell.angle_gamma   90.00
#
_symmetry.space_group_name_H-M   'P 1'
#
loop_
_entity.id
_entity.type
_entity.pdbx_description
1 polymer ?
#
loop_
_entity_poly.entity_id
_entity_poly.type
_entity_poly.pdbx_seq_one_letter_code
_entity_poly.pdbx_strand_id
1 'polypeptide(L)'
;LFSNEVASPVNYPLRGGNWDALRSRLQKVHYDGGTQLGAIAPANYDGEVILLFSDGISNFGEAEIVPGNRPILSVSSQATTEHGYLEYLARSSGGVYLNLQRLTVAEAAAQLARRPFRFISAEYDRRAVSEIYPSLPEVVDDGTLSLAGLLLQDEAEITLNFGIGEEIQHQETITLNRQAEVPADGLIRRIWAQKQIAELDIFYRKNAAEITRLGKRYGIVTRQTSLIVLDRVEDYAEHHILPPPALQEAYFALLESSEREAAETREAHLAEVVEMFQERQAWWQRDFPQDLPREEEESDGGHLMERFSAMRMSPEAAEDGASSSEQRSAAGAGRAAQQYNGVLSIESSIGGSGGSDADAAPAGAIALSAWDPAT
;
A
#
# COMPACT_ATOMS: atom_id res chain seq x y z
N LEU A 1 22.87 -15.48 -10.18
CA LEU A 1 22.56 -14.21 -10.85
C LEU A 1 21.63 -14.54 -12.00
N PHE A 2 20.60 -13.75 -12.21
CA PHE A 2 19.59 -14.01 -13.23
C PHE A 2 19.08 -12.67 -13.79
N SER A 3 18.54 -12.71 -14.99
CA SER A 3 17.83 -11.61 -15.65
C SER A 3 16.52 -12.18 -16.22
N ASN A 4 16.50 -12.52 -17.52
CA ASN A 4 15.45 -13.30 -18.16
C ASN A 4 15.68 -14.83 -18.03
N GLU A 5 16.93 -15.25 -17.82
CA GLU A 5 17.32 -16.65 -17.59
C GLU A 5 18.27 -16.75 -16.39
N VAL A 6 18.33 -17.94 -15.78
CA VAL A 6 19.27 -18.23 -14.71
C VAL A 6 20.64 -18.52 -15.31
N ALA A 7 21.64 -17.70 -14.97
CA ALA A 7 23.03 -17.99 -15.33
C ALA A 7 23.53 -19.26 -14.61
N SER A 8 24.47 -19.97 -15.23
CA SER A 8 25.01 -21.22 -14.66
C SER A 8 25.42 -21.06 -13.19
N PRO A 9 24.96 -21.96 -12.29
CA PRO A 9 25.31 -21.89 -10.87
C PRO A 9 26.82 -21.98 -10.65
N VAL A 10 27.34 -21.21 -9.68
CA VAL A 10 28.76 -21.22 -9.32
C VAL A 10 28.89 -21.41 -7.81
N ASN A 11 29.71 -22.37 -7.41
CA ASN A 11 29.93 -22.70 -6.00
C ASN A 11 31.10 -21.91 -5.44
N TYR A 12 30.89 -21.24 -4.30
CA TYR A 12 31.92 -20.48 -3.57
C TYR A 12 32.11 -21.08 -2.18
N PRO A 13 33.24 -21.77 -1.89
CA PRO A 13 33.48 -22.32 -0.56
C PRO A 13 33.80 -21.19 0.42
N LEU A 14 33.05 -21.11 1.53
CA LEU A 14 33.30 -20.18 2.61
C LEU A 14 34.00 -20.92 3.76
N ARG A 15 35.14 -20.41 4.25
CA ARG A 15 35.90 -21.03 5.36
C ARG A 15 36.32 -19.98 6.36
N GLY A 16 35.97 -20.17 7.63
CA GLY A 16 36.32 -19.22 8.70
C GLY A 16 35.84 -17.79 8.45
N GLY A 17 34.71 -17.63 7.76
CA GLY A 17 34.18 -16.32 7.37
C GLY A 17 34.86 -15.68 6.16
N ASN A 18 35.86 -16.31 5.54
CA ASN A 18 36.43 -15.81 4.28
C ASN A 18 35.41 -16.01 3.14
N TRP A 19 35.04 -14.89 2.51
CA TRP A 19 34.15 -14.82 1.35
C TRP A 19 34.74 -14.01 0.18
N ASP A 20 36.07 -13.84 0.13
CA ASP A 20 36.75 -12.97 -0.83
C ASP A 20 36.45 -13.31 -2.30
N ALA A 21 36.37 -14.61 -2.61
CA ALA A 21 36.02 -15.07 -3.96
C ALA A 21 34.59 -14.66 -4.35
N LEU A 22 33.64 -14.83 -3.43
CA LEU A 22 32.26 -14.40 -3.63
C LEU A 22 32.17 -12.87 -3.74
N ARG A 23 32.88 -12.14 -2.88
CA ARG A 23 32.95 -10.67 -2.91
C ARG A 23 33.45 -10.15 -4.26
N SER A 24 34.56 -10.70 -4.73
CA SER A 24 35.17 -10.34 -6.01
C SER A 24 34.22 -10.61 -7.18
N ARG A 25 33.48 -11.72 -7.14
CA ARG A 25 32.43 -12.00 -8.15
C ARG A 25 31.33 -10.96 -8.12
N LEU A 26 30.78 -10.68 -6.93
CA LEU A 26 29.64 -9.77 -6.74
C LEU A 26 29.99 -8.33 -7.14
N GLN A 27 31.20 -7.86 -6.86
CA GLN A 27 31.68 -6.53 -7.28
C GLN A 27 31.84 -6.37 -8.80
N LYS A 28 31.96 -7.49 -9.53
CA LYS A 28 32.11 -7.52 -11.00
C LYS A 28 30.81 -7.89 -11.72
N VAL A 29 29.68 -7.88 -11.02
CA VAL A 29 28.39 -8.16 -11.64
C VAL A 29 27.99 -6.98 -12.50
N HIS A 30 27.82 -7.24 -13.80
CA HIS A 30 27.13 -6.33 -14.70
C HIS A 30 25.66 -6.71 -14.68
N TYR A 31 24.82 -5.80 -14.19
CA TYR A 31 23.37 -5.93 -14.25
C TYR A 31 22.92 -5.53 -15.65
N ASP A 32 22.07 -6.35 -16.26
CA ASP A 32 21.56 -6.10 -17.60
C ASP A 32 20.13 -6.66 -17.76
N GLY A 33 19.31 -5.90 -18.49
CA GLY A 33 18.01 -6.34 -18.98
C GLY A 33 16.85 -6.33 -17.97
N GLY A 34 15.82 -7.08 -18.34
CA GLY A 34 14.62 -7.31 -17.53
C GLY A 34 14.80 -8.46 -16.54
N THR A 35 13.79 -8.62 -15.69
CA THR A 35 13.68 -9.62 -14.64
C THR A 35 12.52 -10.55 -14.98
N GLN A 36 12.81 -11.85 -15.09
CA GLN A 36 11.82 -12.93 -15.19
C GLN A 36 11.96 -13.83 -13.97
N LEU A 37 11.20 -13.53 -12.91
CA LEU A 37 11.30 -14.25 -11.64
C LEU A 37 10.89 -15.72 -11.78
N GLY A 38 9.93 -16.05 -12.64
CA GLY A 38 9.50 -17.43 -12.87
C GLY A 38 10.57 -18.36 -13.45
N ALA A 39 11.69 -17.83 -13.97
CA ALA A 39 12.82 -18.65 -14.39
C ALA A 39 13.56 -19.29 -13.19
N ILE A 40 13.37 -18.77 -11.98
CA ILE A 40 13.98 -19.31 -10.77
C ILE A 40 13.15 -20.49 -10.31
N ALA A 41 13.78 -21.67 -10.26
CA ALA A 41 13.21 -22.87 -9.69
C ALA A 41 13.99 -23.25 -8.41
N PRO A 42 13.58 -22.76 -7.21
CA PRO A 42 14.22 -23.06 -5.93
C PRO A 42 14.42 -24.56 -5.68
N ALA A 43 13.50 -25.40 -6.16
CA ALA A 43 13.57 -26.86 -6.04
C ALA A 43 14.79 -27.49 -6.72
N ASN A 44 15.44 -26.79 -7.67
CA ASN A 44 16.61 -27.30 -8.40
C ASN A 44 17.94 -27.06 -7.68
N TYR A 45 17.93 -26.40 -6.51
CA TYR A 45 19.15 -26.04 -5.79
C TYR A 45 19.27 -26.84 -4.49
N ASP A 46 20.45 -27.42 -4.30
CA ASP A 46 20.81 -28.05 -3.04
C ASP A 46 21.18 -26.98 -1.99
N GLY A 47 20.59 -27.08 -0.80
CA GLY A 47 20.87 -26.18 0.32
C GLY A 47 19.83 -26.27 1.41
N GLU A 48 20.21 -25.91 2.65
CA GLU A 48 19.27 -25.85 3.78
C GLU A 48 18.37 -24.62 3.72
N VAL A 49 18.86 -23.54 3.10
CA VAL A 49 18.25 -22.21 3.05
C VAL A 49 18.62 -21.55 1.73
N ILE A 50 17.69 -20.78 1.17
CA ILE A 50 17.88 -19.99 -0.05
C ILE A 50 17.82 -18.51 0.31
N LEU A 51 18.86 -17.75 0.00
CA LEU A 51 18.86 -16.29 0.10
C LEU A 51 18.48 -15.69 -1.26
N LEU A 52 17.33 -15.01 -1.33
CA LEU A 52 16.85 -14.33 -2.52
C LEU A 52 17.00 -12.82 -2.36
N PHE A 53 17.92 -12.21 -3.11
CA PHE A 53 18.07 -10.76 -3.17
C PHE A 53 17.32 -10.23 -4.39
N SER A 54 16.22 -9.51 -4.16
CA SER A 54 15.34 -9.02 -5.24
C SER A 54 14.45 -7.88 -4.74
N ASP A 55 13.96 -7.04 -5.66
CA ASP A 55 12.86 -6.11 -5.43
C ASP A 55 11.48 -6.78 -5.61
N GLY A 56 11.44 -8.05 -6.01
CA GLY A 56 10.20 -8.80 -6.23
C GLY A 56 9.44 -8.40 -7.49
N ILE A 57 10.02 -7.58 -8.37
CA ILE A 57 9.35 -7.07 -9.57
C ILE A 57 9.80 -7.90 -10.79
N SER A 58 8.87 -8.64 -11.38
CA SER A 58 9.07 -9.27 -12.69
C SER A 58 8.50 -8.37 -13.79
N ASN A 59 9.30 -8.06 -14.81
CA ASN A 59 8.91 -7.20 -15.93
C ASN A 59 8.91 -7.93 -17.29
N PHE A 60 9.26 -9.22 -17.29
CA PHE A 60 9.30 -10.06 -18.48
C PHE A 60 8.87 -11.50 -18.14
N GLY A 61 8.19 -12.18 -19.08
CA GLY A 61 7.83 -13.60 -18.98
C GLY A 61 6.96 -13.98 -17.78
N GLU A 62 7.13 -15.21 -17.30
CA GLU A 62 6.46 -15.70 -16.09
C GLU A 62 6.93 -14.94 -14.84
N ALA A 63 5.97 -14.42 -14.08
CA ALA A 63 6.25 -13.47 -13.02
C ALA A 63 6.52 -14.11 -11.64
N GLU A 64 6.18 -15.38 -11.44
CA GLU A 64 6.09 -15.98 -10.11
C GLU A 64 7.06 -17.15 -9.96
N ILE A 65 7.82 -17.10 -8.87
CA ILE A 65 8.69 -18.17 -8.39
C ILE A 65 7.77 -19.21 -7.74
N VAL A 66 7.86 -20.44 -8.19
CA VAL A 66 7.23 -21.57 -7.50
C VAL A 66 8.13 -21.94 -6.32
N PRO A 67 7.70 -21.72 -5.05
CA PRO A 67 8.53 -22.07 -3.91
C PRO A 67 8.78 -23.59 -3.87
N GLY A 68 9.99 -23.97 -3.47
CA GLY A 68 10.34 -25.36 -3.17
C GLY A 68 10.20 -25.66 -1.68
N ASN A 69 10.66 -26.83 -1.26
CA ASN A 69 10.60 -27.28 0.15
C ASN A 69 11.72 -26.70 1.03
N ARG A 70 12.33 -25.59 0.61
CA ARG A 70 13.47 -24.97 1.31
C ARG A 70 13.09 -23.55 1.71
N PRO A 71 13.37 -23.12 2.95
CA PRO A 71 13.15 -21.75 3.39
C PRO A 71 13.82 -20.74 2.46
N ILE A 72 13.02 -19.83 1.93
CA ILE A 72 13.46 -18.69 1.12
C ILE A 72 13.50 -17.47 2.04
N LEU A 73 14.70 -16.98 2.29
CA LEU A 73 14.97 -15.72 2.97
C LEU A 73 15.07 -14.64 1.89
N SER A 74 13.98 -13.91 1.67
CA SER A 74 13.93 -12.84 0.69
C SER A 74 14.49 -11.55 1.31
N VAL A 75 15.30 -10.81 0.55
CA VAL A 75 15.97 -9.60 1.00
C VAL A 75 15.79 -8.52 -0.05
N SER A 76 15.27 -7.36 0.36
CA SER A 76 15.26 -6.16 -0.49
C SER A 76 15.93 -4.98 0.22
N SER A 77 16.63 -4.17 -0.56
CA SER A 77 17.22 -2.91 -0.12
C SER A 77 16.67 -1.69 -0.86
N GLN A 78 15.70 -1.86 -1.76
CA GLN A 78 15.16 -0.76 -2.55
C GLN A 78 13.88 -0.19 -1.94
N ALA A 79 13.63 1.11 -2.17
CA ALA A 79 12.38 1.76 -1.78
C ALA A 79 11.20 1.31 -2.66
N THR A 80 11.46 1.05 -3.94
CA THR A 80 10.48 0.47 -4.87
C THR A 80 10.67 -1.04 -4.85
N THR A 81 9.75 -1.75 -4.22
CA THR A 81 9.81 -3.22 -4.04
C THR A 81 8.38 -3.73 -3.94
N GLU A 82 8.11 -4.90 -4.52
CA GLU A 82 6.87 -5.60 -4.26
C GLU A 82 6.97 -6.41 -2.96
N HIS A 83 6.77 -5.70 -1.84
CA HIS A 83 6.91 -6.25 -0.50
C HIS A 83 5.96 -7.42 -0.25
N GLY A 84 4.71 -7.32 -0.72
CA GLY A 84 3.71 -8.37 -0.52
C GLY A 84 4.15 -9.70 -1.11
N TYR A 85 4.71 -9.66 -2.32
CA TYR A 85 5.21 -10.85 -3.01
C TYR A 85 6.44 -11.47 -2.34
N LEU A 86 7.43 -10.65 -1.93
CA LEU A 86 8.62 -11.17 -1.22
C LEU A 86 8.28 -11.76 0.15
N GLU A 87 7.31 -11.15 0.86
CA GLU A 87 6.74 -11.66 2.11
C GLU A 87 6.05 -13.01 1.87
N TYR A 88 5.24 -13.12 0.82
CA TYR A 88 4.58 -14.38 0.44
C TYR A 88 5.57 -15.51 0.16
N LEU A 89 6.61 -15.24 -0.64
CA LEU A 89 7.64 -16.24 -0.93
C LEU A 89 8.35 -16.73 0.33
N ALA A 90 8.67 -15.80 1.24
CA ALA A 90 9.28 -16.14 2.50
C ALA A 90 8.34 -16.98 3.38
N ARG A 91 7.12 -16.50 3.63
CA ARG A 91 6.14 -17.19 4.49
C ARG A 91 5.76 -18.58 3.97
N SER A 92 5.48 -18.69 2.67
CA SER A 92 5.06 -19.95 2.03
C SER A 92 6.15 -21.02 2.03
N SER A 93 7.42 -20.62 2.03
CA SER A 93 8.56 -21.53 2.12
C SER A 93 9.08 -21.72 3.55
N GLY A 94 8.52 -21.01 4.53
CA GLY A 94 8.95 -21.04 5.91
C GLY A 94 10.24 -20.25 6.21
N GLY A 95 10.61 -19.31 5.35
CA GLY A 95 11.63 -18.29 5.60
C GLY A 95 11.06 -17.00 6.19
N VAL A 96 11.83 -15.91 6.06
CA VAL A 96 11.48 -14.55 6.51
C VAL A 96 11.89 -13.53 5.46
N TYR A 97 11.09 -12.47 5.32
CA TYR A 97 11.40 -11.33 4.47
C TYR A 97 12.17 -10.24 5.23
N LEU A 98 13.29 -9.81 4.68
CA LEU A 98 14.19 -8.81 5.27
C LEU A 98 14.15 -7.53 4.42
N ASN A 99 13.49 -6.51 4.95
CA ASN A 99 13.42 -5.19 4.34
C ASN A 99 14.50 -4.25 4.90
N LEU A 100 15.59 -4.05 4.14
CA LEU A 100 16.72 -3.20 4.53
C LEU A 100 16.42 -1.69 4.45
N GLN A 101 15.21 -1.28 4.02
CA GLN A 101 14.72 0.09 4.23
C GLN A 101 14.21 0.31 5.66
N ARG A 102 13.88 -0.79 6.37
CA ARG A 102 13.37 -0.77 7.76
C ARG A 102 14.36 -1.34 8.77
N LEU A 103 15.28 -2.20 8.31
CA LEU A 103 16.26 -2.89 9.14
C LEU A 103 17.67 -2.43 8.80
N THR A 104 18.52 -2.31 9.80
CA THR A 104 19.97 -2.24 9.60
C THR A 104 20.51 -3.60 9.14
N VAL A 105 21.69 -3.60 8.51
CA VAL A 105 22.36 -4.84 8.08
C VAL A 105 22.63 -5.77 9.28
N ALA A 106 22.95 -5.20 10.45
CA ALA A 106 23.20 -5.98 11.67
C ALA A 106 21.93 -6.68 12.19
N GLU A 107 20.80 -5.98 12.19
CA GLU A 107 19.50 -6.56 12.58
C GLU A 107 19.05 -7.63 11.60
N ALA A 108 19.18 -7.37 10.29
CA ALA A 108 18.86 -8.35 9.25
C ALA A 108 19.74 -9.61 9.40
N ALA A 109 21.04 -9.45 9.64
CA ALA A 109 21.94 -10.58 9.89
C ALA A 109 21.58 -11.36 11.16
N ALA A 110 21.13 -10.67 12.22
CA ALA A 110 20.66 -11.32 13.44
C ALA A 110 19.37 -12.12 13.19
N GLN A 111 18.46 -11.62 12.35
CA GLN A 111 17.25 -12.34 11.97
C GLN A 111 17.55 -13.56 11.08
N LEU A 112 18.52 -13.49 10.17
CA LEU A 112 18.99 -14.64 9.38
C LEU A 112 19.48 -15.81 10.24
N ALA A 113 20.03 -15.52 11.43
CA ALA A 113 20.52 -16.54 12.35
C ALA A 113 19.43 -17.18 13.21
N ARG A 114 18.18 -16.69 13.14
CA ARG A 114 17.07 -17.18 13.94
C ARG A 114 16.14 -18.05 13.11
N ARG A 115 15.56 -19.05 13.75
CA ARG A 115 14.40 -19.77 13.22
C ARG A 115 13.21 -19.43 14.11
N PRO A 116 12.30 -18.54 13.67
CA PRO A 116 11.21 -18.09 14.53
C PRO A 116 10.21 -19.22 14.78
N PHE A 117 9.61 -19.19 15.97
CA PHE A 117 8.40 -19.96 16.25
C PHE A 117 7.25 -19.34 15.46
N ARG A 118 6.47 -20.17 14.79
CA ARG A 118 5.44 -19.72 13.85
C ARG A 118 4.17 -20.55 13.95
N PHE A 119 3.06 -19.92 13.59
CA PHE A 119 1.88 -20.60 13.11
C PHE A 119 2.22 -21.25 11.76
N ILE A 120 1.98 -22.54 11.62
CA ILE A 120 2.29 -23.33 10.42
C ILE A 120 1.02 -23.53 9.59
N SER A 121 -0.05 -24.01 10.21
CA SER A 121 -1.31 -24.32 9.52
C SER A 121 -2.47 -24.46 10.50
N ALA A 122 -3.68 -24.40 9.96
CA ALA A 122 -4.91 -24.75 10.66
C ALA A 122 -5.58 -25.94 9.96
N GLU A 123 -5.96 -26.94 10.74
CA GLU A 123 -6.73 -28.12 10.31
C GLU A 123 -8.17 -28.00 10.80
N TYR A 124 -9.14 -28.16 9.89
CA TYR A 124 -10.56 -28.00 10.18
C TYR A 124 -11.43 -28.65 9.09
N ASP A 125 -12.71 -28.94 9.41
CA ASP A 125 -13.69 -29.36 8.40
C ASP A 125 -14.10 -28.17 7.52
N ARG A 126 -13.79 -28.24 6.22
CA ARG A 126 -14.14 -27.22 5.22
C ARG A 126 -15.65 -27.02 5.02
N ARG A 127 -16.48 -27.95 5.49
CA ARG A 127 -17.94 -27.81 5.52
C ARG A 127 -18.43 -27.02 6.73
N ALA A 128 -17.63 -26.96 7.79
CA ALA A 128 -17.94 -26.26 9.03
C ALA A 128 -17.27 -24.88 9.10
N VAL A 129 -16.07 -24.73 8.54
CA VAL A 129 -15.29 -23.47 8.55
C VAL A 129 -14.72 -23.18 7.16
N SER A 130 -14.71 -21.91 6.77
CA SER A 130 -14.13 -21.45 5.49
C SER A 130 -13.46 -20.08 5.65
N GLU A 131 -12.69 -19.67 4.63
CA GLU A 131 -12.06 -18.33 4.55
C GLU A 131 -11.30 -17.95 5.82
N ILE A 132 -10.41 -18.86 6.26
CA ILE A 132 -9.56 -18.69 7.43
C ILE A 132 -8.32 -17.86 7.08
N TYR A 133 -7.99 -16.90 7.95
CA TYR A 133 -6.90 -15.98 7.77
C TYR A 133 -6.15 -15.76 9.10
N PRO A 134 -4.81 -15.81 9.13
CA PRO A 134 -3.94 -16.06 7.99
C PRO A 134 -4.04 -17.52 7.51
N SER A 135 -4.05 -17.72 6.19
CA SER A 135 -3.99 -19.00 5.49
C SER A 135 -2.55 -19.47 5.27
N LEU A 136 -1.59 -18.54 5.36
CA LEU A 136 -0.16 -18.79 5.24
C LEU A 136 0.51 -18.85 6.62
N PRO A 137 1.64 -19.58 6.75
CA PRO A 137 2.44 -19.55 7.96
C PRO A 137 2.78 -18.12 8.41
N GLU A 138 2.73 -17.85 9.71
CA GLU A 138 2.96 -16.52 10.28
C GLU A 138 3.84 -16.61 11.52
N VAL A 139 4.82 -15.72 11.63
CA VAL A 139 5.67 -15.64 12.82
C VAL A 139 4.82 -15.21 14.02
N VAL A 140 4.94 -15.92 15.13
CA VAL A 140 4.23 -15.59 16.37
C VAL A 140 5.16 -14.73 17.22
N ASP A 141 5.12 -13.42 16.95
CA ASP A 141 5.84 -12.43 17.75
C ASP A 141 5.05 -12.11 19.03
N ASP A 142 5.78 -11.92 20.13
CA ASP A 142 5.23 -11.58 21.46
C ASP A 142 4.17 -12.56 22.00
N GLY A 143 4.14 -13.79 21.49
CA GLY A 143 3.27 -14.87 21.98
C GLY A 143 1.79 -14.73 21.60
N THR A 144 1.46 -13.86 20.64
CA THR A 144 0.06 -13.65 20.21
C THR A 144 -0.14 -14.03 18.75
N LEU A 145 -1.26 -14.71 18.47
CA LEU A 145 -1.75 -14.99 17.12
C LEU A 145 -3.21 -14.53 17.04
N SER A 146 -3.55 -13.84 15.96
CA SER A 146 -4.94 -13.50 15.66
C SER A 146 -5.37 -14.19 14.37
N LEU A 147 -6.41 -15.00 14.46
CA LEU A 147 -6.98 -15.74 13.34
C LEU A 147 -8.47 -15.39 13.20
N ALA A 148 -8.96 -15.27 11.97
CA ALA A 148 -10.37 -15.03 11.66
C ALA A 148 -10.83 -15.99 10.57
N GLY A 149 -12.09 -16.42 10.64
CA GLY A 149 -12.69 -17.29 9.63
C GLY A 149 -14.20 -17.20 9.63
N LEU A 150 -14.83 -17.83 8.64
CA LEU A 150 -16.28 -17.94 8.52
C LEU A 150 -16.74 -19.29 9.07
N LEU A 151 -17.54 -19.24 10.14
CA LEU A 151 -18.20 -20.40 10.71
C LEU A 151 -19.52 -20.69 9.96
N LEU A 152 -19.55 -21.79 9.21
CA LEU A 152 -20.66 -22.21 8.35
C LEU A 152 -21.71 -23.06 9.10
N GLN A 153 -21.29 -23.77 10.15
CA GLN A 153 -22.16 -24.59 11.00
C GLN A 153 -22.30 -23.97 12.41
N ASP A 154 -23.10 -24.56 13.30
CA ASP A 154 -23.22 -24.03 14.67
C ASP A 154 -22.04 -24.42 15.56
N GLU A 155 -21.34 -25.51 15.21
CA GLU A 155 -20.18 -26.02 15.93
C GLU A 155 -19.06 -26.36 14.95
N ALA A 156 -17.81 -26.15 15.37
CA ALA A 156 -16.64 -26.56 14.62
C ALA A 156 -15.45 -26.82 15.54
N GLU A 157 -14.52 -27.63 15.09
CA GLU A 157 -13.22 -27.83 15.72
C GLU A 157 -12.12 -27.37 14.76
N ILE A 158 -11.16 -26.61 15.28
CA ILE A 158 -10.01 -26.12 14.55
C ILE A 158 -8.75 -26.50 15.34
N THR A 159 -7.84 -27.24 14.72
CA THR A 159 -6.52 -27.54 15.29
C THR A 159 -5.47 -26.65 14.67
N LEU A 160 -4.82 -25.85 15.49
CA LEU A 160 -3.74 -24.94 15.10
C LEU A 160 -2.39 -25.61 15.33
N ASN A 161 -1.56 -25.63 14.29
CA ASN A 161 -0.24 -26.22 14.32
C ASN A 161 0.83 -25.14 14.42
N PHE A 162 1.69 -25.24 15.43
CA PHE A 162 2.79 -24.30 15.66
C PHE A 162 4.13 -25.01 15.75
N GLY A 163 5.21 -24.31 15.38
CA GLY A 163 6.54 -24.87 15.50
C GLY A 163 7.64 -24.05 14.83
N ILE A 164 8.75 -24.71 14.53
CA ILE A 164 9.96 -24.08 13.97
C ILE A 164 10.31 -24.81 12.68
N GLY A 165 10.38 -24.07 11.57
CA GLY A 165 10.49 -24.74 10.26
C GLY A 165 9.24 -25.56 9.99
N GLU A 166 9.40 -26.76 9.41
CA GLU A 166 8.29 -27.69 9.15
C GLU A 166 7.97 -28.59 10.35
N GLU A 167 8.76 -28.53 11.42
CA GLU A 167 8.54 -29.33 12.61
C GLU A 167 7.44 -28.72 13.47
N ILE A 168 6.33 -29.45 13.63
CA ILE A 168 5.26 -29.10 14.56
C ILE A 168 5.73 -29.44 15.97
N GLN A 169 5.80 -28.42 16.83
CA GLN A 169 6.23 -28.54 18.22
C GLN A 169 5.08 -28.37 19.20
N HIS A 170 3.99 -27.72 18.78
CA HIS A 170 2.82 -27.50 19.61
C HIS A 170 1.56 -27.52 18.73
N GLN A 171 0.50 -28.14 19.25
CA GLN A 171 -0.82 -28.16 18.64
C GLN A 171 -1.83 -27.67 19.68
N GLU A 172 -2.73 -26.80 19.25
CA GLU A 172 -3.82 -26.29 20.08
C GLU A 172 -5.15 -26.51 19.36
N THR A 173 -6.08 -27.21 20.00
CA THR A 173 -7.40 -27.47 19.44
C THR A 173 -8.44 -26.55 20.07
N ILE A 174 -9.12 -25.78 19.22
CA ILE A 174 -10.15 -24.83 19.60
C ILE A 174 -11.51 -25.37 19.14
N THR A 175 -12.45 -25.49 20.08
CA THR A 175 -13.84 -25.80 19.78
C THR A 175 -14.65 -24.50 19.72
N LEU A 176 -15.34 -24.29 18.62
CA LEU A 176 -16.21 -23.14 18.39
C LEU A 176 -17.67 -23.57 18.53
N ASN A 177 -18.47 -22.78 19.25
CA ASN A 177 -19.91 -22.98 19.34
C ASN A 177 -20.63 -21.63 19.22
N ARG A 178 -21.42 -21.44 18.17
CA ARG A 178 -22.14 -20.19 17.87
C ARG A 178 -23.05 -19.73 19.00
N GLN A 179 -23.63 -20.66 19.76
CA GLN A 179 -24.63 -20.38 20.80
C GLN A 179 -23.97 -20.00 22.13
N ALA A 180 -22.73 -20.43 22.35
CA ALA A 180 -21.93 -20.07 23.52
C ALA A 180 -21.29 -18.68 23.41
N GLU A 181 -21.16 -18.17 22.18
CA GLU A 181 -20.49 -16.90 21.89
C GLU A 181 -21.48 -15.72 21.87
N VAL A 182 -21.11 -14.62 22.52
CA VAL A 182 -21.91 -13.39 22.53
C VAL A 182 -21.92 -12.81 21.11
N PRO A 183 -23.08 -12.37 20.56
CA PRO A 183 -23.12 -11.72 19.26
C PRO A 183 -22.23 -10.48 19.30
N ALA A 184 -21.06 -10.57 18.68
CA ALA A 184 -20.21 -9.42 18.57
C ALA A 184 -20.84 -8.43 17.60
N ASP A 185 -20.74 -7.14 17.95
CA ASP A 185 -21.00 -6.05 17.04
C ASP A 185 -20.24 -6.26 15.71
N GLY A 186 -20.68 -5.58 14.64
CA GLY A 186 -20.13 -5.74 13.28
C GLY A 186 -18.59 -5.62 13.15
N LEU A 187 -17.89 -5.25 14.22
CA LEU A 187 -16.45 -5.28 14.39
C LEU A 187 -15.80 -6.62 14.00
N ILE A 188 -16.32 -7.79 14.40
CA ILE A 188 -15.69 -9.08 14.03
C ILE A 188 -15.66 -9.27 12.52
N ARG A 189 -16.74 -8.89 11.84
CA ARG A 189 -16.83 -8.97 10.37
C ARG A 189 -15.80 -8.05 9.70
N ARG A 190 -15.55 -6.88 10.30
CA ARG A 190 -14.52 -5.93 9.83
C ARG A 190 -13.11 -6.49 10.03
N ILE A 191 -12.83 -7.11 11.19
CA ILE A 191 -11.52 -7.77 11.45
C ILE A 191 -11.27 -8.90 10.44
N TRP A 192 -12.28 -9.74 10.20
CA TRP A 192 -12.19 -10.79 9.19
C TRP A 192 -11.89 -10.21 7.80
N ALA A 193 -12.62 -9.17 7.38
CA ALA A 193 -12.41 -8.53 6.09
C ALA A 193 -11.03 -7.86 5.99
N GLN A 194 -10.51 -7.28 7.07
CA GLN A 194 -9.15 -6.72 7.12
C GLN A 194 -8.10 -7.80 6.88
N LYS A 195 -8.23 -8.98 7.50
CA LYS A 195 -7.30 -10.10 7.29
C LYS A 195 -7.39 -10.66 5.87
N GLN A 196 -8.60 -10.81 5.32
CA GLN A 196 -8.80 -11.22 3.93
C GLN A 196 -8.14 -10.22 2.96
N ILE A 197 -8.36 -8.91 3.16
CA ILE A 197 -7.74 -7.86 2.35
C ILE A 197 -6.21 -7.92 2.46
N ALA A 198 -5.65 -8.11 3.67
CA ALA A 198 -4.21 -8.20 3.87
C ALA A 198 -3.57 -9.33 3.06
N GLU A 199 -4.24 -10.49 2.95
CA GLU A 199 -3.75 -11.56 2.09
C GLU A 199 -3.94 -11.28 0.60
N LEU A 200 -5.07 -10.70 0.21
CA LEU A 200 -5.28 -10.33 -1.20
C LEU A 200 -4.26 -9.28 -1.66
N ASP A 201 -3.83 -8.39 -0.76
CA ASP A 201 -2.87 -7.32 -1.03
C ASP A 201 -1.47 -7.86 -1.38
N ILE A 202 -1.14 -9.11 -0.99
CA ILE A 202 0.08 -9.83 -1.43
C ILE A 202 0.21 -9.78 -2.95
N PHE A 203 -0.90 -10.01 -3.66
CA PHE A 203 -0.99 -9.97 -5.12
C PHE A 203 -1.92 -8.85 -5.56
N TYR A 204 -1.68 -7.64 -5.04
CA TYR A 204 -2.54 -6.47 -5.24
C TYR A 204 -3.01 -6.28 -6.69
N ARG A 205 -2.09 -6.34 -7.67
CA ARG A 205 -2.44 -6.12 -9.10
C ARG A 205 -3.48 -7.11 -9.61
N LYS A 206 -3.43 -8.37 -9.17
CA LYS A 206 -4.40 -9.41 -9.54
C LYS A 206 -5.73 -9.25 -8.79
N ASN A 207 -5.66 -8.79 -7.54
CA ASN A 207 -6.78 -8.80 -6.60
C ASN A 207 -7.46 -7.44 -6.40
N ALA A 208 -7.04 -6.40 -7.12
CA ALA A 208 -7.48 -5.02 -6.92
C ALA A 208 -9.02 -4.87 -6.94
N ALA A 209 -9.70 -5.48 -7.92
CA ALA A 209 -11.15 -5.42 -8.00
C ALA A 209 -11.84 -6.00 -6.74
N GLU A 210 -11.30 -7.10 -6.22
CA GLU A 210 -11.82 -7.78 -5.03
C GLU A 210 -11.52 -6.99 -3.75
N ILE A 211 -10.32 -6.45 -3.61
CA ILE A 211 -9.94 -5.55 -2.51
C ILE A 211 -10.87 -4.35 -2.45
N THR A 212 -11.16 -3.72 -3.61
CA THR A 212 -12.10 -2.60 -3.71
C THR A 212 -13.50 -3.00 -3.27
N ARG A 213 -13.98 -4.18 -3.70
CA ARG A 213 -15.29 -4.71 -3.34
C ARG A 213 -15.43 -4.93 -1.83
N LEU A 214 -14.43 -5.56 -1.21
CA LEU A 214 -14.40 -5.79 0.24
C LEU A 214 -14.26 -4.48 1.01
N GLY A 215 -13.39 -3.57 0.56
CA GLY A 215 -13.21 -2.24 1.14
C GLY A 215 -14.51 -1.45 1.20
N LYS A 216 -15.26 -1.40 0.09
CA LYS A 216 -16.58 -0.75 0.04
C LYS A 216 -17.62 -1.45 0.91
N ARG A 217 -17.67 -2.78 0.89
CA ARG A 217 -18.66 -3.57 1.65
C ARG A 217 -18.52 -3.41 3.16
N TYR A 218 -17.29 -3.37 3.66
CA TYR A 218 -16.99 -3.36 5.11
C TYR A 218 -16.53 -1.98 5.61
N GLY A 219 -16.54 -0.95 4.76
CA GLY A 219 -16.10 0.41 5.12
C GLY A 219 -14.62 0.48 5.49
N ILE A 220 -13.77 -0.28 4.79
CA ILE A 220 -12.32 -0.36 5.02
C ILE A 220 -11.61 0.49 3.96
N VAL A 221 -10.74 1.37 4.43
CA VAL A 221 -9.83 2.17 3.59
C VAL A 221 -8.70 1.26 3.12
N THR A 222 -8.47 1.24 1.81
CA THR A 222 -7.50 0.40 1.11
C THR A 222 -6.71 1.27 0.14
N ARG A 223 -5.76 0.70 -0.59
CA ARG A 223 -5.03 1.43 -1.65
C ARG A 223 -5.94 2.04 -2.73
N GLN A 224 -7.17 1.52 -2.87
CA GLN A 224 -8.14 1.94 -3.89
C GLN A 224 -9.37 2.64 -3.33
N THR A 225 -9.47 2.76 -2.00
CA THR A 225 -10.62 3.40 -1.34
C THR A 225 -10.11 4.46 -0.39
N SER A 226 -10.63 5.68 -0.52
CA SER A 226 -10.39 6.78 0.42
C SER A 226 -11.61 6.95 1.34
N LEU A 227 -11.37 7.51 2.53
CA LEU A 227 -12.44 8.01 3.40
C LEU A 227 -12.60 9.50 3.12
N ILE A 228 -13.84 9.92 2.92
CA ILE A 228 -14.21 11.32 2.83
C ILE A 228 -15.19 11.63 3.96
N VAL A 229 -15.02 12.79 4.60
CA VAL A 229 -15.90 13.29 5.65
C VAL A 229 -16.55 14.56 5.11
N LEU A 230 -17.89 14.60 5.14
CA LEU A 230 -18.70 15.66 4.57
C LEU A 230 -19.58 16.23 5.68
N ASP A 231 -19.26 17.44 6.14
CA ASP A 231 -19.96 18.07 7.26
C ASP A 231 -20.96 19.11 6.77
N ARG A 232 -20.60 19.86 5.72
CA ARG A 232 -21.42 20.92 5.17
C ARG A 232 -22.05 20.50 3.85
N VAL A 233 -23.18 21.11 3.50
CA VAL A 233 -23.90 20.81 2.25
C VAL A 233 -23.06 21.13 1.00
N GLU A 234 -22.17 22.11 1.10
CA GLU A 234 -21.23 22.46 0.03
C GLU A 234 -20.24 21.33 -0.26
N ASP A 235 -19.78 20.60 0.77
CA ASP A 235 -18.87 19.47 0.61
C ASP A 235 -19.53 18.35 -0.23
N TYR A 236 -20.82 18.11 0.00
CA TYR A 236 -21.60 17.14 -0.80
C TYR A 236 -21.73 17.59 -2.25
N ALA A 237 -22.01 18.88 -2.47
CA ALA A 237 -22.16 19.47 -3.80
C ALA A 237 -20.87 19.39 -4.62
N GLU A 238 -19.73 19.76 -4.02
CA GLU A 238 -18.41 19.70 -4.65
C GLU A 238 -18.08 18.27 -5.13
N HIS A 239 -18.32 17.27 -4.29
CA HIS A 239 -18.01 15.88 -4.61
C HIS A 239 -19.14 15.11 -5.31
N HIS A 240 -20.26 15.78 -5.61
CA HIS A 240 -21.43 15.19 -6.27
C HIS A 240 -21.96 13.95 -5.54
N ILE A 241 -21.95 13.99 -4.21
CA ILE A 241 -22.42 12.92 -3.34
C ILE A 241 -23.79 13.31 -2.82
N LEU A 242 -24.79 12.44 -2.99
CA LEU A 242 -26.15 12.70 -2.49
C LEU A 242 -26.13 12.80 -0.94
N PRO A 243 -26.52 13.94 -0.35
CA PRO A 243 -26.52 14.08 1.10
C PRO A 243 -27.72 13.40 1.76
N PRO A 244 -27.72 13.29 3.10
CA PRO A 244 -28.90 12.88 3.87
C PRO A 244 -30.14 13.74 3.54
N PRO A 245 -31.36 13.20 3.68
CA PRO A 245 -32.59 13.87 3.24
C PRO A 245 -32.77 15.31 3.75
N ALA A 246 -32.30 15.62 4.96
CA ALA A 246 -32.40 16.94 5.56
C ALA A 246 -31.62 18.05 4.80
N LEU A 247 -30.59 17.69 4.04
CA LEU A 247 -29.73 18.64 3.32
C LEU A 247 -29.97 18.65 1.80
N GLN A 248 -30.85 17.78 1.28
CA GLN A 248 -31.02 17.60 -0.17
C GLN A 248 -31.56 18.84 -0.87
N GLU A 249 -32.49 19.58 -0.25
CA GLU A 249 -33.03 20.81 -0.83
C GLU A 249 -31.94 21.86 -1.03
N ALA A 250 -31.14 22.12 0.00
CA ALA A 250 -30.02 23.05 -0.07
C ALA A 250 -28.94 22.59 -1.07
N TYR A 251 -28.70 21.28 -1.17
CA TYR A 251 -27.76 20.69 -2.12
C TYR A 251 -28.17 20.90 -3.57
N PHE A 252 -29.44 20.63 -3.92
CA PHE A 252 -29.91 20.83 -5.29
C PHE A 252 -29.96 22.32 -5.66
N ALA A 253 -30.30 23.21 -4.72
CA ALA A 253 -30.24 24.65 -4.94
C ALA A 253 -28.80 25.15 -5.20
N LEU A 254 -27.81 24.62 -4.46
CA LEU A 254 -26.40 24.92 -4.67
C LEU A 254 -25.92 24.46 -6.06
N LEU A 255 -26.26 23.24 -6.46
CA LEU A 255 -25.94 22.72 -7.79
C LEU A 255 -26.49 23.61 -8.90
N GLU A 256 -27.77 23.99 -8.84
CA GLU A 256 -28.38 24.86 -9.85
C GLU A 256 -27.71 26.24 -9.91
N SER A 257 -27.38 26.83 -8.75
CA SER A 257 -26.65 28.10 -8.72
C SER A 257 -25.24 28.00 -9.31
N SER A 258 -24.53 26.91 -9.00
CA SER A 258 -23.18 26.64 -9.50
C SER A 258 -23.17 26.39 -11.00
N GLU A 259 -24.13 25.63 -11.52
CA GLU A 259 -24.31 25.41 -12.96
C GLU A 259 -24.58 26.71 -13.71
N ARG A 260 -25.42 27.59 -13.15
CA ARG A 260 -25.70 28.90 -13.75
C ARG A 260 -24.46 29.80 -13.76
N GLU A 261 -23.76 29.90 -12.63
CA GLU A 261 -22.53 30.71 -12.51
C GLU A 261 -21.42 30.19 -13.43
N ALA A 262 -21.28 28.86 -13.55
CA ALA A 262 -20.33 28.24 -14.48
C ALA A 262 -20.71 28.50 -15.95
N ALA A 263 -22.01 28.55 -16.28
CA ALA A 263 -22.46 28.90 -17.62
C ALA A 263 -22.16 30.37 -17.96
N GLU A 264 -22.48 31.29 -17.05
CA GLU A 264 -22.19 32.73 -17.21
C GLU A 264 -20.68 32.99 -17.34
N THR A 265 -19.87 32.36 -16.48
CA THR A 265 -18.40 32.46 -16.53
C THR A 265 -17.85 31.91 -17.85
N ARG A 266 -18.38 30.79 -18.34
CA ARG A 266 -17.97 30.21 -19.62
C ARG A 266 -18.33 31.13 -20.80
N GLU A 267 -19.52 31.73 -20.79
CA GLU A 267 -19.92 32.69 -21.83
C GLU A 267 -19.02 33.92 -21.83
N ALA A 268 -18.73 34.48 -20.65
CA ALA A 268 -17.81 35.61 -20.50
C ALA A 268 -16.40 35.27 -21.00
N HIS A 269 -15.86 34.12 -20.61
CA HIS A 269 -14.54 33.65 -21.06
C HIS A 269 -14.49 33.43 -22.58
N LEU A 270 -15.53 32.84 -23.17
CA LEU A 270 -15.62 32.68 -24.62
C LEU A 270 -15.63 34.04 -25.35
N ALA A 271 -16.36 35.02 -24.82
CA ALA A 271 -16.39 36.37 -25.38
C ALA A 271 -15.00 37.03 -25.37
N GLU A 272 -14.29 36.93 -24.25
CA GLU A 272 -12.91 37.42 -24.10
C GLU A 272 -11.97 36.74 -25.09
N VAL A 273 -12.02 35.41 -25.21
CA VAL A 273 -11.19 34.65 -26.16
C VAL A 273 -11.47 35.07 -27.61
N VAL A 274 -12.74 35.33 -27.96
CA VAL A 274 -13.11 35.82 -29.29
C VAL A 274 -12.52 37.20 -29.55
N GLU A 275 -12.57 38.12 -28.58
CA GLU A 275 -11.98 39.45 -28.69
C GLU A 275 -10.45 39.37 -28.87
N MET A 276 -9.76 38.63 -28.01
CA MET A 276 -8.31 38.38 -28.13
C MET A 276 -7.93 37.77 -29.48
N PHE A 277 -8.79 36.89 -30.02
CA PHE A 277 -8.57 36.27 -31.33
C PHE A 277 -8.78 37.26 -32.48
N GLN A 278 -9.75 38.16 -32.37
CA GLN A 278 -9.97 39.23 -33.34
C GLN A 278 -8.82 40.23 -33.35
N GLU A 279 -8.32 40.64 -32.19
CA GLU A 279 -7.13 41.49 -32.09
C GLU A 279 -5.92 40.83 -32.74
N ARG A 280 -5.72 39.54 -32.49
CA ARG A 280 -4.65 38.77 -33.13
C ARG A 280 -4.81 38.73 -34.65
N GLN A 281 -6.01 38.47 -35.16
CA GLN A 281 -6.28 38.52 -36.60
C GLN A 281 -6.01 39.91 -37.19
N ALA A 282 -6.44 40.98 -36.52
CA ALA A 282 -6.18 42.34 -36.95
C ALA A 282 -4.68 42.67 -36.97
N TRP A 283 -3.92 42.19 -35.98
CA TRP A 283 -2.46 42.28 -35.99
C TRP A 283 -1.85 41.56 -37.19
N TRP A 284 -2.28 40.32 -37.50
CA TRP A 284 -1.79 39.56 -38.65
C TRP A 284 -2.14 40.18 -40.01
N GLN A 285 -3.28 40.86 -40.11
CA GLN A 285 -3.73 41.52 -41.33
C GLN A 285 -3.11 42.91 -41.51
N ARG A 286 -2.44 43.44 -40.50
CA ARG A 286 -1.77 44.73 -40.58
C ARG A 286 -0.45 44.57 -41.32
N ASP A 287 -0.29 45.32 -42.40
CA ASP A 287 1.02 45.47 -43.03
C ASP A 287 1.93 46.29 -42.12
N PHE A 288 3.04 45.67 -41.68
CA PHE A 288 4.09 46.34 -40.93
C PHE A 288 5.20 46.74 -41.92
N PRO A 289 5.21 48.00 -42.39
CA PRO A 289 6.24 48.45 -43.32
C PRO A 289 7.62 48.33 -42.68
N GLN A 290 8.56 47.74 -43.43
CA GLN A 290 9.93 47.50 -42.99
C GLN A 290 10.78 48.79 -42.91
N ASP A 291 10.29 49.86 -43.54
CA ASP A 291 10.91 51.19 -43.57
C ASP A 291 10.33 52.08 -42.47
N LEU A 292 10.43 51.65 -41.21
CA LEU A 292 10.54 52.64 -40.16
C LEU A 292 11.89 53.35 -40.39
N PRO A 293 11.97 54.69 -40.34
CA PRO A 293 13.25 55.35 -40.18
C PRO A 293 13.92 54.63 -39.01
N ARG A 294 15.11 54.11 -39.24
CA ARG A 294 15.99 53.75 -38.14
C ARG A 294 16.15 55.08 -37.40
N GLU A 295 15.38 55.30 -36.33
CA GLU A 295 15.76 56.33 -35.37
C GLU A 295 17.21 56.00 -35.08
N GLU A 296 18.10 56.90 -35.47
CA GLU A 296 19.46 56.87 -34.98
C GLU A 296 19.28 56.95 -33.47
N GLU A 297 19.31 55.79 -32.81
CA GLU A 297 19.51 55.72 -31.37
C GLU A 297 20.82 56.48 -31.15
N GLU A 298 20.71 57.74 -30.73
CA GLU A 298 21.80 58.37 -30.00
C GLU A 298 22.16 57.38 -28.91
N SER A 299 23.36 56.81 -29.05
CA SER A 299 23.89 55.85 -28.13
C SER A 299 24.13 56.55 -26.79
N ASP A 300 23.12 56.54 -25.92
CA ASP A 300 23.39 56.49 -24.50
C ASP A 300 23.42 55.02 -24.10
N GLY A 301 24.61 54.44 -24.25
CA GLY A 301 24.90 53.06 -23.92
C GLY A 301 24.71 52.83 -22.43
N GLY A 302 23.49 52.48 -22.04
CA GLY A 302 23.24 52.05 -20.67
C GLY A 302 21.79 52.13 -20.21
N HIS A 303 20.81 51.52 -20.89
CA HIS A 303 19.55 51.17 -20.22
C HIS A 303 18.64 50.13 -20.93
N LEU A 304 19.11 49.44 -21.98
CA LEU A 304 18.26 48.48 -22.72
C LEU A 304 18.16 47.08 -22.09
N MET A 305 18.94 46.75 -21.05
CA MET A 305 18.89 45.44 -20.40
C MET A 305 17.88 45.33 -19.25
N GLU A 306 17.26 46.43 -18.84
CA GLU A 306 16.34 46.44 -17.68
C GLU A 306 14.86 46.40 -18.08
N ARG A 307 14.50 46.80 -19.32
CA ARG A 307 13.11 46.82 -19.78
C ARG A 307 12.61 45.50 -20.39
N PHE A 308 13.50 44.64 -20.86
CA PHE A 308 13.13 43.27 -21.29
C PHE A 308 12.87 42.30 -20.11
N SER A 309 13.32 42.65 -18.90
CA SER A 309 13.03 41.86 -17.69
C SER A 309 11.70 42.24 -17.02
N ALA A 310 11.18 43.45 -17.23
CA ALA A 310 9.92 43.88 -16.61
C ALA A 310 8.65 43.41 -17.35
N MET A 311 8.75 42.99 -18.61
CA MET A 311 7.61 42.45 -19.39
C MET A 311 7.57 40.91 -19.43
N ARG A 312 8.44 40.24 -18.65
CA ARG A 312 8.49 38.77 -18.53
C ARG A 312 8.16 38.24 -17.13
N MET A 313 7.63 39.07 -16.24
CA MET A 313 7.09 38.61 -14.97
C MET A 313 5.81 39.36 -14.60
N SER A 314 4.68 38.72 -14.86
CA SER A 314 3.50 38.79 -14.02
C SER A 314 2.87 37.40 -14.04
N PRO A 315 3.00 36.60 -12.97
CA PRO A 315 2.25 35.38 -12.83
C PRO A 315 1.06 35.66 -11.91
N GLU A 316 -0.15 35.78 -12.45
CA GLU A 316 -1.32 35.45 -11.63
C GLU A 316 -2.51 34.99 -12.48
N ALA A 317 -3.03 33.82 -12.04
CA ALA A 317 -4.34 33.24 -12.29
C ALA A 317 -4.69 32.80 -13.72
N ALA A 318 -4.41 31.52 -14.01
CA ALA A 318 -5.18 30.72 -14.96
C ALA A 318 -5.39 29.31 -14.37
N GLU A 319 -6.53 29.13 -13.69
CA GLU A 319 -7.32 27.90 -13.65
C GLU A 319 -8.62 28.25 -14.43
N ASP A 320 -9.25 27.44 -15.29
CA ASP A 320 -9.22 26.00 -15.44
C ASP A 320 -9.81 25.56 -16.82
N GLY A 321 -9.47 24.34 -17.27
CA GLY A 321 -10.36 23.49 -18.08
C GLY A 321 -10.24 23.44 -19.62
N ALA A 322 -9.50 22.45 -20.15
CA ALA A 322 -10.00 21.56 -21.22
C ALA A 322 -9.15 20.28 -21.36
N SER A 323 -9.84 19.16 -21.19
CA SER A 323 -9.45 17.77 -21.37
C SER A 323 -8.80 17.44 -22.73
N SER A 324 -7.69 16.71 -22.68
CA SER A 324 -7.48 15.59 -23.60
C SER A 324 -6.63 14.49 -22.97
N SER A 325 -7.23 13.31 -22.99
CA SER A 325 -6.83 11.96 -22.62
C SER A 325 -5.37 11.54 -22.83
N GLU A 326 -4.95 10.70 -21.87
CA GLU A 326 -4.13 9.50 -21.99
C GLU A 326 -2.59 9.60 -21.94
N GLN A 327 -2.08 8.67 -21.11
CA GLN A 327 -0.70 8.20 -20.96
C GLN A 327 0.24 9.07 -20.12
N ARG A 328 0.27 8.81 -18.81
CA ARG A 328 1.53 8.74 -18.06
C ARG A 328 1.47 7.87 -16.81
N SER A 329 2.37 6.89 -16.86
CA SER A 329 2.94 6.02 -15.84
C SER A 329 2.94 6.56 -14.42
N ALA A 330 2.47 5.70 -13.51
CA ALA A 330 2.56 5.88 -12.07
C ALA A 330 4.02 5.82 -11.59
N ALA A 331 4.56 6.97 -11.18
CA ALA A 331 5.69 7.05 -10.28
C ALA A 331 5.13 7.16 -8.85
N GLY A 332 5.28 6.09 -8.07
CA GLY A 332 4.75 5.98 -6.71
C GLY A 332 5.53 6.86 -5.73
N ALA A 333 4.85 7.85 -5.16
CA ALA A 333 5.30 8.51 -3.94
C ALA A 333 4.94 7.61 -2.74
N GLY A 334 5.97 7.03 -2.13
CA GLY A 334 5.84 6.24 -0.91
C GLY A 334 5.35 7.10 0.24
N ARG A 335 4.08 6.96 0.61
CA ARG A 335 3.61 7.26 1.97
C ARG A 335 3.65 5.96 2.76
N ALA A 336 4.52 5.92 3.75
CA ALA A 336 4.58 4.86 4.74
C ALA A 336 3.21 4.73 5.40
N ALA A 337 2.53 3.61 5.14
CA ALA A 337 1.40 3.19 5.95
C ALA A 337 1.94 2.88 7.35
N GLN A 338 1.71 3.79 8.30
CA GLN A 338 1.78 3.44 9.71
C GLN A 338 0.71 2.37 9.95
N GLN A 339 1.15 1.12 10.10
CA GLN A 339 0.34 0.05 10.67
C GLN A 339 -0.09 0.51 12.06
N TYR A 340 -1.35 0.93 12.18
CA TYR A 340 -2.01 1.00 13.47
C TYR A 340 -2.29 -0.44 13.93
N ASN A 341 -1.32 -1.04 14.62
CA ASN A 341 -1.55 -2.23 15.43
C ASN A 341 -2.25 -1.79 16.73
N GLY A 342 -3.54 -1.47 16.61
CA GLY A 342 -4.44 -1.43 17.77
C GLY A 342 -4.94 -2.84 18.03
N VAL A 343 -4.21 -3.63 18.82
CA VAL A 343 -4.72 -4.88 19.37
C VAL A 343 -5.72 -4.50 20.47
N LEU A 344 -7.02 -4.63 20.19
CA LEU A 344 -8.03 -4.70 21.23
C LEU A 344 -8.17 -6.17 21.62
N SER A 345 -7.48 -6.54 22.70
CA SER A 345 -7.61 -7.85 23.34
C SER A 345 -8.99 -7.93 24.01
N ILE A 346 -9.78 -8.94 23.64
CA ILE A 346 -10.92 -9.38 24.44
C ILE A 346 -10.44 -10.59 25.23
N GLU A 347 -10.13 -10.40 26.51
CA GLU A 347 -9.83 -11.52 27.42
C GLU A 347 -11.14 -12.11 27.94
N SER A 348 -11.38 -13.39 27.68
CA SER A 348 -12.39 -14.19 28.39
C SER A 348 -11.69 -15.03 29.47
N SER A 349 -11.65 -14.50 30.69
CA SER A 349 -11.11 -15.22 31.85
C SER A 349 -12.15 -16.21 32.40
N ILE A 350 -11.85 -17.52 32.34
CA ILE A 350 -12.57 -18.56 33.07
C ILE A 350 -12.18 -18.47 34.55
N GLY A 351 -13.16 -18.24 35.42
CA GLY A 351 -12.97 -18.01 36.85
C GLY A 351 -12.51 -19.26 37.63
N GLY A 352 -11.48 -19.09 38.45
CA GLY A 352 -11.06 -20.02 39.50
C GLY A 352 -10.66 -19.25 40.75
N SER A 353 -11.30 -19.55 41.87
CA SER A 353 -11.13 -18.89 43.17
C SER A 353 -9.78 -19.20 43.85
N GLY A 354 -9.13 -18.17 44.40
CA GLY A 354 -8.03 -18.30 45.37
C GLY A 354 -7.16 -17.05 45.41
N GLY A 355 -7.12 -16.35 46.55
CA GLY A 355 -6.58 -14.99 46.67
C GLY A 355 -5.08 -14.85 46.91
N SER A 356 -4.54 -13.67 46.62
CA SER A 356 -3.75 -12.76 47.48
C SER A 356 -2.94 -11.78 46.61
N ASP A 357 -2.84 -10.54 47.09
CA ASP A 357 -2.36 -9.34 46.41
C ASP A 357 -0.91 -9.38 45.88
N ALA A 358 -0.68 -8.80 44.69
CA ALA A 358 0.50 -7.95 44.39
C ALA A 358 0.36 -7.22 43.03
N ASP A 359 0.40 -5.88 43.10
CA ASP A 359 0.72 -4.85 42.08
C ASP A 359 0.45 -5.10 40.58
N ALA A 360 -0.66 -4.53 40.08
CA ALA A 360 -0.87 -4.25 38.66
C ALA A 360 -0.65 -2.75 38.36
N ALA A 361 0.20 -2.47 37.37
CA ALA A 361 0.47 -1.13 36.83
C ALA A 361 -0.78 -0.53 36.15
N PRO A 362 -0.92 0.81 36.06
CA PRO A 362 -2.17 1.42 35.60
C PRO A 362 -2.39 1.21 34.11
N ALA A 363 -3.49 0.55 33.76
CA ALA A 363 -4.05 0.56 32.42
C ALA A 363 -4.56 1.97 32.10
N GLY A 364 -4.00 2.60 31.05
CA GLY A 364 -4.46 3.90 30.57
C GLY A 364 -5.86 3.80 29.98
N ALA A 365 -6.86 4.34 30.68
CA ALA A 365 -8.21 4.53 30.15
C ALA A 365 -8.35 5.97 29.63
N ILE A 366 -8.72 6.12 28.36
CA ILE A 366 -9.14 7.41 27.79
C ILE A 366 -10.65 7.52 27.99
N ALA A 367 -11.09 8.43 28.84
CA ALA A 367 -12.49 8.82 28.96
C ALA A 367 -12.71 10.10 28.14
N LEU A 368 -13.61 10.05 27.15
CA LEU A 368 -14.06 11.22 26.41
C LEU A 368 -15.17 11.91 27.19
N SER A 369 -14.91 13.13 27.65
CA SER A 369 -15.91 14.02 28.23
C SER A 369 -16.63 14.78 27.10
N ALA A 370 -17.95 14.93 27.21
CA ALA A 370 -18.71 15.79 26.31
C ALA A 370 -18.26 17.26 26.46
N TRP A 371 -18.18 17.98 25.33
CA TRP A 371 -17.73 19.37 25.27
C TRP A 371 -18.77 20.32 25.88
N ASP A 372 -18.34 21.15 26.84
CA ASP A 372 -19.15 22.21 27.46
C ASP A 372 -18.77 23.57 26.83
N PRO A 373 -19.71 24.27 26.16
CA PRO A 373 -19.44 25.57 25.53
C PRO A 373 -19.28 26.75 26.51
N ALA A 374 -19.25 26.54 27.83
CA ALA A 374 -19.10 27.62 28.82
C ALA A 374 -17.72 27.72 29.50
N THR A 375 -16.66 27.15 28.92
CA THR A 375 -15.26 27.37 29.34
C THR A 375 -14.35 27.73 28.20
#